data_AF-A0A419ED77-F1
#
_entry.id   AF-A0A419ED77-F1
#
_cell.length_a   1.000
_cell.length_b   1.000
_cell.length_c   1.000
_cell.angle_alpha   90.00
_cell.angle_beta   90.00
_cell.angle_gamma   90.00
#
_symmetry.space_group_name_H-M   'P 1'
#
loop_
_entity.id
_entity.type
_entity.pdbx_description
1 polymer ?
#
loop_
_entity_poly.entity_id
_entity_poly.type
_entity_poly.pdbx_seq_one_letter_code
_entity_poly.pdbx_strand_id
1 'polypeptide(L)' 'NALWLQAVPFALAHISKPEVETLSTIFGGFAFGWMAWRTKSFLYPFLVHWFIGTFIIIVAAGAV' A
#
# COMPACT_ATOMS: atom_id res chain seq x y z
N ASN A 1 1.99 14.57 -13.28
CA ASN A 1 1.07 14.01 -12.25
C ASN A 1 1.25 12.49 -12.11
N ALA A 2 2.49 11.97 -12.02
CA ALA A 2 2.77 10.52 -12.13
C ALA A 2 2.44 9.69 -10.87
N LEU A 3 2.50 10.32 -9.69
CA LEU A 3 2.21 9.66 -8.41
C LEU A 3 0.74 9.24 -8.28
N TRP A 4 -0.18 10.07 -8.77
CA TRP A 4 -1.61 9.71 -8.82
C TRP A 4 -1.89 8.67 -9.90
N LEU A 5 -1.21 8.74 -11.04
CA LEU A 5 -1.40 7.77 -12.12
C LEU A 5 -1.02 6.34 -11.68
N GLN A 6 0.08 6.17 -10.95
CA GLN A 6 0.49 4.85 -10.47
C GLN A 6 -0.36 4.32 -9.30
N ALA A 7 -1.11 5.20 -8.60
CA ALA A 7 -2.07 4.77 -7.59
C ALA A 7 -3.25 3.99 -8.20
N VAL A 8 -3.57 4.21 -9.49
CA VAL A 8 -4.66 3.51 -10.19
C VAL A 8 -4.40 2.00 -10.30
N PRO A 9 -3.31 1.51 -10.93
CA PRO A 9 -3.04 0.08 -10.98
C PRO A 9 -2.83 -0.52 -9.57
N PHE A 10 -2.32 0.27 -8.62
CA PHE A 10 -2.19 -0.18 -7.23
C PHE A 10 -3.57 -0.43 -6.59
N ALA A 11 -4.54 0.46 -6.77
CA ALA A 11 -5.89 0.26 -6.26
C ALA A 11 -6.65 -0.87 -6.97
N LEU A 12 -6.47 -1.00 -8.29
CA LEU A 12 -7.06 -2.11 -9.05
C LEU A 12 -6.55 -3.48 -8.60
N ALA A 13 -5.28 -3.58 -8.18
CA ALA A 13 -4.71 -4.81 -7.62
C ALA A 13 -5.39 -5.26 -6.31
N HIS A 14 -6.15 -4.37 -5.65
CA HIS A 14 -6.85 -4.65 -4.39
C HIS A 14 -8.36 -4.79 -4.58
N ILE A 15 -8.92 -4.77 -5.80
CA ILE A 15 -10.38 -4.67 -6.00
C ILE A 15 -11.22 -5.81 -5.40
N SER A 16 -10.61 -6.97 -5.14
CA SER A 16 -11.26 -8.13 -4.48
C SER A 16 -11.10 -8.15 -2.95
N LYS A 17 -10.42 -7.15 -2.38
CA LYS A 17 -10.18 -6.99 -0.94
C LYS A 17 -11.33 -6.23 -0.29
N PRO A 18 -11.43 -6.25 1.06
CA PRO A 18 -12.41 -5.45 1.79
C PRO A 18 -12.40 -3.98 1.35
N GLU A 19 -13.57 -3.35 1.27
CA GLU A 19 -13.72 -1.99 0.75
C GLU A 19 -12.80 -0.98 1.44
N VAL A 20 -12.62 -1.11 2.76
CA VAL A 20 -11.72 -0.26 3.53
C VAL A 20 -10.26 -0.36 3.06
N GLU A 21 -9.79 -1.56 2.73
CA GLU A 21 -8.45 -1.78 2.19
C GLU A 21 -8.36 -1.17 0.79
N THR A 22 -9.30 -1.52 -0.10
CA THR A 22 -9.35 -1.04 -1.49
C THR A 22 -9.40 0.49 -1.57
N LEU A 23 -10.29 1.15 -0.82
CA LEU A 23 -10.38 2.62 -0.83
C LEU A 23 -9.14 3.27 -0.22
N SER A 24 -8.53 2.67 0.80
CA SER A 24 -7.30 3.19 1.39
C SER A 24 -6.12 3.18 0.40
N THR A 25 -6.10 2.21 -0.53
CA THR A 25 -5.00 2.07 -1.50
C THR A 25 -4.92 3.21 -2.53
N ILE A 26 -5.97 4.03 -2.70
CA ILE A 26 -5.89 5.24 -3.55
C ILE A 26 -4.85 6.21 -2.98
N PHE A 27 -4.91 6.45 -1.66
CA PHE A 27 -3.96 7.30 -0.95
C PHE A 27 -2.66 6.55 -0.61
N GLY A 28 -2.76 5.27 -0.25
CA GLY A 28 -1.62 4.40 0.03
C GLY A 28 -0.70 4.25 -1.19
N GLY A 29 -1.27 4.07 -2.38
CA GLY A 29 -0.54 4.05 -3.64
C GLY A 29 0.20 5.35 -3.86
N PHE A 30 -0.46 6.51 -3.73
CA PHE A 30 0.22 7.80 -3.82
C PHE A 30 1.38 7.90 -2.82
N ALA A 31 1.16 7.55 -1.56
CA ALA A 31 2.16 7.62 -0.50
C ALA A 31 3.38 6.72 -0.79
N PHE A 32 3.16 5.49 -1.27
CA PHE A 32 4.26 4.60 -1.65
C PHE A 32 5.02 5.09 -2.88
N GLY A 33 4.34 5.64 -3.89
CA GLY A 33 4.99 6.28 -5.02
C GLY A 33 5.83 7.49 -4.60
N TRP A 34 5.29 8.32 -3.70
CA TRP A 34 6.00 9.47 -3.15
C TRP A 34 7.23 9.03 -2.35
N MET A 35 7.10 8.01 -1.51
CA MET A 35 8.20 7.43 -0.73
C MET A 35 9.29 6.88 -1.66
N ALA A 36 8.94 6.10 -2.68
CA ALA A 36 9.89 5.61 -3.69
C ALA A 36 10.62 6.77 -4.36
N TRP A 37 9.90 7.82 -4.74
CA TRP A 37 10.48 8.98 -5.41
C TRP A 37 11.43 9.78 -4.52
N ARG A 38 11.07 9.97 -3.24
CA ARG A 38 11.89 10.70 -2.25
C ARG A 38 13.14 9.92 -1.85
N THR A 39 13.01 8.61 -1.68
CA THR A 39 14.12 7.74 -1.26
C THR A 39 14.94 7.20 -2.43
N LYS A 40 14.47 7.39 -3.68
CA LYS A 40 15.06 6.82 -4.90
C LYS A 40 15.19 5.29 -4.83
N SER A 41 14.29 4.63 -4.11
CA SER A 41 14.37 3.19 -3.87
C SER A 41 13.00 2.56 -3.69
N PHE A 42 12.81 1.38 -4.29
CA PHE A 42 11.60 0.57 -4.08
C PHE A 42 11.58 -0.09 -2.70
N LEU A 43 12.74 -0.23 -2.04
CA LEU A 43 12.89 -1.02 -0.82
C LEU A 43 12.07 -0.46 0.33
N TYR A 44 12.03 0.87 0.48
CA TYR A 44 11.29 1.52 1.57
C TYR A 44 9.78 1.28 1.49
N PRO A 45 9.08 1.60 0.38
CA PRO A 45 7.66 1.29 0.28
C PRO A 45 7.39 -0.21 0.30
N PHE A 46 8.30 -1.05 -0.21
CA PHE A 46 8.18 -2.51 -0.06
C PHE A 46 8.17 -2.95 1.41
N LEU A 47 9.13 -2.49 2.22
CA LEU A 47 9.21 -2.85 3.64
C LEU A 47 8.00 -2.34 4.44
N VAL A 48 7.54 -1.12 4.14
CA VAL A 48 6.35 -0.56 4.79
C VAL A 48 5.09 -1.34 4.38
N HIS A 49 4.93 -1.66 3.10
CA HIS A 49 3.81 -2.47 2.62
C HIS A 49 3.83 -3.88 3.21
N TRP A 50 5.00 -4.50 3.26
CA TRP A 50 5.20 -5.80 3.89
C TRP A 50 4.79 -5.76 5.36
N PHE A 51 5.26 -4.76 6.11
CA PHE A 51 4.88 -4.57 7.51
C PHE A 51 3.37 -4.41 7.69
N ILE A 52 2.71 -3.57 6.89
CA ILE A 52 1.25 -3.38 6.98
C ILE A 52 0.53 -4.70 6.72
N GLY A 53 0.91 -5.43 5.66
CA GLY A 53 0.30 -6.71 5.32
C GLY A 53 0.46 -7.76 6.41
N THR A 54 1.68 -7.95 6.92
CA THR A 54 1.93 -8.91 8.01
C THR A 54 1.27 -8.48 9.31
N PHE A 55 1.29 -7.19 9.63
CA PHE A 55 0.65 -6.65 10.83
C PHE A 55 -0.86 -6.88 10.82
N ILE A 56 -1.54 -6.58 9.70
CA ILE A 56 -2.98 -6.84 9.55
C ILE A 56 -3.28 -8.33 9.74
N ILE A 57 -2.48 -9.23 9.16
CA ILE A 57 -2.66 -10.68 9.31
C ILE A 57 -2.54 -11.09 10.78
N ILE A 58 -1.49 -10.63 11.47
CA ILE A 58 -1.23 -11.00 12.89
C ILE A 58 -2.34 -10.47 13.80
N VAL A 59 -2.77 -9.21 13.61
CA VAL A 59 -3.87 -8.61 14.37
C VAL A 59 -5.19 -9.33 14.09
N ALA A 60 -5.50 -9.61 12.83
CA ALA A 60 -6.72 -10.33 12.45
C ALA A 60 -6.74 -11.77 12.97
N ALA A 61 -5.57 -12.39 13.15
CA ALA A 61 -5.42 -13.71 13.76
C ALA A 61 -5.52 -13.70 15.30
N GLY A 62 -5.61 -12.53 15.95
CA GLY A 62 -5.62 -12.41 17.41
C GLY A 62 -4.29 -12.79 18.07
N ALA A 63 -3.18 -12.68 17.33
CA ALA A 63 -1.84 -13.04 17.81
C ALA A 63 -1.11 -11.88 18.50
N VAL A 64 -1.78 -10.74 18.67
CA VAL A 64 -1.37 -9.54 19.42
C VAL A 64 -2.57 -8.89 20.08
#